data_AF-A0A1F8JJ86-F1
#
_entry.id   AF-A0A1F8JJ86-F1
#
_cell.length_a   1.000
_cell.length_b   1.000
_cell.length_c   1.000
_cell.angle_alpha   90.00
_cell.angle_beta   90.00
_cell.angle_gamma   90.00
#
_symmetry.space_group_name_H-M   'P 1'
#
loop_
_entity.id
_entity.type
_entity.pdbx_description
1 polymer ?
#
loop_
_entity_poly.entity_id
_entity_poly.type
_entity_poly.pdbx_seq_one_letter_code
_entity_poly.pdbx_strand_id
1 'polypeptide(L)'
;MGKEKFTEKLKDGVSVEEIEKFARKYTTEMFLILSLIIATISSIFGFFTGPSWSIFFAGLLAIIGIAMPIPVGKLLKKLLKLQMNSEKSTTIVIGIVRLVLSIFIPFILFAELGLLAGHAFHSITKLYSYNDKDTEEKL
;
A
#
# COMPACT_ATOMS: atom_id res chain seq x y z
N MET A 1 8.28 15.88 3.78
CA MET A 1 9.67 15.93 4.32
C MET A 1 10.52 16.70 3.33
N GLY A 2 11.04 17.86 3.72
CA GLY A 2 11.71 18.81 2.83
C GLY A 2 13.03 18.27 2.27
N LYS A 3 13.28 18.56 0.98
CA LYS A 3 14.49 18.18 0.24
C LYS A 3 15.80 18.55 0.96
N GLU A 4 15.78 19.59 1.78
CA GLU A 4 16.96 20.11 2.49
C GLU A 4 17.54 19.12 3.52
N LYS A 5 16.70 18.34 4.22
CA LYS A 5 17.20 17.33 5.19
C LYS A 5 17.86 16.12 4.53
N PHE A 6 17.60 15.87 3.24
CA PHE A 6 18.17 14.74 2.51
C PHE A 6 19.60 15.06 2.03
N THR A 7 19.84 16.32 1.65
CA THR A 7 21.15 16.80 1.21
C THR A 7 22.16 16.89 2.37
N GLU A 8 21.71 17.27 3.57
CA GLU A 8 22.58 17.27 4.76
C GLU A 8 22.98 15.85 5.19
N LYS A 9 22.05 14.89 5.17
CA LYS A 9 22.34 13.47 5.50
C LYS A 9 23.25 12.76 4.50
N LEU A 10 23.27 13.20 3.24
CA LEU A 10 24.19 12.70 2.22
C LEU A 10 25.65 13.14 2.49
N LYS A 11 25.84 14.23 3.23
CA LYS A 11 27.16 14.77 3.58
C LYS A 11 27.80 14.07 4.79
N ASP A 12 26.99 13.48 5.68
CA ASP A 12 27.42 12.76 6.88
C ASP A 12 27.70 11.25 6.66
N GLY A 13 27.60 10.78 5.41
CA GLY A 13 27.79 9.36 5.09
C GLY A 13 26.54 8.54 5.40
N VAL A 14 25.71 8.33 4.37
CA VAL A 14 24.58 7.39 4.48
C VAL A 14 25.15 5.98 4.60
N SER A 15 24.74 5.24 5.64
CA SER A 15 25.21 3.87 5.81
C SER A 15 24.77 3.00 4.64
N VAL A 16 25.62 2.06 4.20
CA VAL A 16 25.30 1.13 3.10
C VAL A 16 23.98 0.38 3.38
N GLU A 17 23.69 0.11 4.65
CA GLU A 17 22.46 -0.52 5.11
C GLU A 17 21.22 0.36 4.88
N GLU A 18 21.32 1.68 5.09
CA GLU A 18 20.24 2.63 4.80
C GLU A 18 19.98 2.76 3.30
N ILE A 19 21.03 2.81 2.47
CA ILE A 19 20.91 2.81 1.01
C ILE A 19 20.21 1.53 0.53
N GLU A 20 20.57 0.39 1.12
CA GLU A 20 19.99 -0.89 0.75
C GLU A 20 18.50 -1.01 1.15
N LYS A 21 18.15 -0.57 2.36
CA LYS A 21 16.74 -0.50 2.81
C LYS A 21 15.93 0.46 1.95
N PHE A 22 16.51 1.58 1.55
CA PHE A 22 15.89 2.54 0.64
C PHE A 22 15.64 1.90 -0.72
N ALA A 23 16.66 1.31 -1.35
CA ALA A 23 16.52 0.62 -2.64
C ALA A 23 15.42 -0.45 -2.61
N ARG A 24 15.41 -1.31 -1.58
CA ARG A 24 14.37 -2.34 -1.40
C ARG A 24 12.95 -1.75 -1.34
N LYS A 25 12.76 -0.69 -0.57
CA LYS A 25 11.46 -0.02 -0.44
C LYS A 25 10.97 0.51 -1.80
N TYR A 26 11.81 1.22 -2.52
CA TYR A 26 11.46 1.77 -3.84
C TYR A 26 11.18 0.67 -4.85
N THR A 27 11.94 -0.44 -4.83
CA THR A 27 11.67 -1.60 -5.68
C THR A 27 10.27 -2.19 -5.41
N THR A 28 9.89 -2.38 -4.15
CA THR A 28 8.55 -2.89 -3.79
C THR A 28 7.43 -1.94 -4.24
N GLU A 29 7.61 -0.64 -4.03
CA GLU A 29 6.64 0.37 -4.46
C GLU A 29 6.50 0.41 -5.99
N MET A 30 7.62 0.30 -6.73
CA MET A 30 7.60 0.22 -8.18
C MET A 30 6.86 -1.02 -8.71
N PHE A 31 7.12 -2.20 -8.13
CA PHE A 31 6.38 -3.42 -8.49
C PHE A 31 4.89 -3.29 -8.20
N LEU A 32 4.52 -2.68 -7.07
CA LEU A 32 3.12 -2.42 -6.75
C LEU A 32 2.49 -1.52 -7.82
N ILE A 33 3.09 -0.37 -8.13
CA ILE A 33 2.57 0.57 -9.14
C ILE A 33 2.43 -0.11 -10.50
N LEU A 34 3.46 -0.81 -10.96
CA LEU A 34 3.41 -1.55 -12.24
C LEU A 34 2.30 -2.60 -12.24
N SER A 35 2.17 -3.37 -11.16
CA SER A 35 1.11 -4.37 -11.03
C SER A 35 -0.29 -3.75 -11.04
N LEU A 36 -0.47 -2.55 -10.46
CA LEU A 36 -1.76 -1.86 -10.46
C LEU A 36 -2.14 -1.33 -11.85
N ILE A 37 -1.16 -0.79 -12.59
CA ILE A 37 -1.38 -0.38 -13.99
C ILE A 37 -1.80 -1.58 -14.82
N ILE A 38 -1.08 -2.70 -14.72
CA ILE A 38 -1.39 -3.93 -15.46
C ILE A 38 -2.73 -4.51 -15.02
N ALA A 39 -3.06 -4.52 -13.73
CA ALA A 39 -4.36 -4.98 -13.25
C ALA A 39 -5.51 -4.11 -13.76
N THR A 40 -5.31 -2.80 -13.84
CA THR A 40 -6.30 -1.87 -14.39
C THR A 40 -6.56 -2.18 -15.86
N ILE A 41 -5.50 -2.28 -16.66
CA ILE A 41 -5.59 -2.65 -18.08
C ILE A 41 -6.27 -4.02 -18.21
N SER A 42 -5.79 -5.02 -17.47
CA SER A 42 -6.30 -6.40 -17.53
C SER A 42 -7.78 -6.46 -17.18
N SER A 43 -8.20 -5.70 -16.16
CA SER A 43 -9.60 -5.59 -15.75
C SER A 43 -10.47 -4.93 -16.82
N ILE A 44 -10.00 -3.87 -17.49
CA ILE A 44 -10.73 -3.16 -18.55
C ILE A 44 -10.98 -4.07 -19.74
N PHE A 45 -9.95 -4.83 -20.17
CA PHE A 45 -10.04 -5.75 -21.30
C PHE A 45 -10.78 -7.06 -20.98
N GLY A 46 -11.34 -7.20 -19.78
CA GLY A 46 -12.15 -8.37 -19.43
C GLY A 46 -11.34 -9.63 -19.17
N PHE A 47 -10.02 -9.54 -18.97
CA PHE A 47 -9.20 -10.73 -18.71
C PHE A 47 -9.67 -11.41 -17.41
N PHE A 48 -10.13 -12.66 -17.55
CA PHE A 48 -10.59 -13.62 -16.53
C PHE A 48 -11.73 -13.20 -15.58
N THR A 49 -11.82 -11.95 -15.15
CA THR A 49 -12.81 -11.49 -14.15
C THR A 49 -13.47 -10.15 -14.42
N GLY A 50 -13.05 -9.40 -15.45
CA GLY A 50 -13.70 -8.14 -15.85
C GLY A 50 -13.80 -7.03 -14.78
N PRO A 51 -14.34 -5.85 -15.14
CA PRO A 51 -14.37 -4.67 -14.27
C PRO A 51 -15.27 -4.83 -13.04
N SER A 52 -16.41 -5.53 -13.19
CA SER A 52 -17.42 -5.65 -12.13
C SER A 52 -16.88 -6.32 -10.88
N TRP A 53 -16.11 -7.40 -11.03
CA TRP A 53 -15.52 -8.10 -9.89
C TRP A 53 -14.45 -7.27 -9.20
N SER A 54 -13.60 -6.57 -9.96
CA SER A 54 -12.60 -5.66 -9.41
C SER A 54 -13.24 -4.56 -8.56
N ILE A 55 -14.30 -3.92 -9.05
CA ILE A 55 -15.04 -2.88 -8.33
C ILE A 55 -15.74 -3.46 -7.09
N PHE A 56 -16.41 -4.61 -7.24
CA PHE A 56 -17.12 -5.27 -6.14
C PHE A 56 -16.17 -5.59 -4.99
N PHE A 57 -15.03 -6.21 -5.28
CA PHE A 57 -14.05 -6.57 -4.27
C PHE A 57 -13.35 -5.36 -3.65
N ALA A 58 -13.04 -4.33 -4.44
CA ALA A 58 -12.51 -3.07 -3.90
C ALA A 58 -13.49 -2.43 -2.90
N GLY A 59 -14.77 -2.32 -3.27
CA GLY A 59 -15.80 -1.76 -2.41
C GLY A 59 -16.02 -2.59 -1.14
N LEU A 60 -16.14 -3.91 -1.27
CA LEU A 60 -16.35 -4.82 -0.14
C LEU A 60 -15.19 -4.75 0.86
N LEU A 61 -13.95 -4.78 0.37
CA LEU A 61 -12.77 -4.74 1.22
C LEU A 61 -12.55 -3.34 1.83
N ALA A 62 -12.96 -2.27 1.15
CA ALA A 62 -12.98 -0.93 1.73
C ALA A 62 -13.95 -0.84 2.91
N ILE A 63 -15.16 -1.40 2.79
CA ILE A 63 -16.13 -1.47 3.89
C ILE A 63 -15.53 -2.25 5.06
N ILE A 64 -14.90 -3.41 4.80
CA ILE A 64 -14.22 -4.19 5.84
C ILE A 64 -13.08 -3.39 6.50
N GLY A 65 -12.30 -2.66 5.71
CA GLY A 65 -11.23 -1.78 6.19
C GLY A 65 -11.73 -0.68 7.14
N ILE A 66 -12.91 -0.14 6.87
CA ILE A 66 -13.57 0.87 7.72
C ILE A 66 -14.18 0.23 8.97
N ALA A 67 -14.87 -0.89 8.82
CA ALA A 67 -15.61 -1.55 9.90
C ALA A 67 -14.68 -2.23 10.92
N MET A 68 -13.54 -2.76 10.47
CA MET A 68 -12.60 -3.51 11.29
C MET A 68 -11.16 -2.96 11.16
N PRO A 69 -10.92 -1.68 11.53
CA PRO A 69 -9.65 -1.01 11.27
C PRO A 69 -8.48 -1.59 12.09
N ILE A 70 -8.74 -2.10 13.31
CA ILE A 70 -7.71 -2.66 14.18
C ILE A 70 -7.09 -3.96 13.61
N PRO A 71 -7.88 -5.01 13.31
CA PRO A 71 -7.32 -6.24 12.73
C PRO A 71 -6.77 -5.99 11.32
N VAL A 72 -7.40 -5.12 10.52
CA VAL A 72 -6.91 -4.75 9.20
C VAL A 72 -5.57 -4.04 9.28
N GLY A 73 -5.41 -3.07 10.19
CA GLY A 73 -4.13 -2.39 10.41
C GLY A 73 -3.03 -3.35 10.87
N LYS A 74 -3.36 -4.34 11.71
CA LYS A 74 -2.41 -5.41 12.10
C LYS A 74 -2.00 -6.27 10.90
N LEU A 75 -2.96 -6.65 10.04
CA LEU A 75 -2.70 -7.43 8.84
C LEU A 75 -1.80 -6.65 7.86
N LEU A 76 -2.18 -5.41 7.52
CA LEU A 76 -1.42 -4.54 6.63
C LEU A 76 0.01 -4.33 7.15
N LYS A 77 0.17 -4.08 8.45
CA LYS A 77 1.50 -3.93 9.08
C LYS A 77 2.33 -5.21 8.98
N LYS A 78 1.73 -6.40 9.13
CA LYS A 78 2.43 -7.67 8.93
C LYS A 78 2.87 -7.87 7.49
N LEU A 79 1.99 -7.59 6.52
CA LEU A 79 2.30 -7.71 5.09
C LEU A 79 3.43 -6.75 4.67
N LEU A 80 3.34 -5.49 5.10
CA LEU A 80 4.39 -4.49 4.87
C LEU A 80 5.71 -4.90 5.52
N LYS A 81 5.68 -5.37 6.77
CA LYS A 81 6.91 -5.83 7.45
C LYS A 81 7.53 -7.02 6.74
N LEU A 82 6.72 -7.95 6.21
CA LEU A 82 7.19 -9.08 5.42
C LEU A 82 7.87 -8.62 4.12
N GLN A 83 7.29 -7.65 3.42
CA GLN A 83 7.88 -7.08 2.19
C GLN A 83 9.13 -6.24 2.45
N MET A 84 9.24 -5.59 3.61
CA MET A 84 10.41 -4.76 3.94
C MET A 84 11.59 -5.57 4.50
N ASN A 85 11.30 -6.67 5.21
CA ASN A 85 12.32 -7.52 5.83
C ASN A 85 12.78 -8.66 4.92
N SER A 86 12.21 -8.80 3.73
CA SER A 86 12.61 -9.83 2.78
C SER A 86 13.94 -9.51 2.12
N GLU A 87 14.74 -10.54 1.84
CA GLU A 87 15.95 -10.44 1.03
C GLU A 87 15.63 -9.89 -0.37
N LYS A 88 16.61 -9.28 -1.04
CA LYS A 88 16.44 -8.68 -2.38
C LYS A 88 15.80 -9.66 -3.37
N SER A 89 16.26 -10.90 -3.40
CA SER A 89 15.72 -11.96 -4.26
C SER A 89 14.25 -12.23 -3.96
N THR A 90 13.88 -12.32 -2.69
CA THR A 90 12.49 -12.55 -2.26
C THR A 90 11.59 -11.36 -2.63
N THR A 91 12.05 -10.12 -2.49
CA THR A 91 11.30 -8.93 -2.94
C THR A 91 11.03 -8.98 -4.45
N ILE A 92 12.02 -9.39 -5.25
CA ILE A 92 11.87 -9.55 -6.71
C ILE A 92 10.86 -10.66 -7.03
N VAL A 93 10.95 -11.81 -6.36
CA VAL A 93 10.01 -12.93 -6.55
C VAL A 93 8.58 -12.49 -6.21
N ILE A 94 8.36 -11.83 -5.06
CA ILE A 94 7.04 -11.29 -4.69
C ILE A 94 6.55 -10.30 -5.74
N GLY A 95 7.42 -9.42 -6.25
CA GLY A 95 7.11 -8.48 -7.32
C GLY A 95 6.65 -9.18 -8.60
N ILE A 96 7.37 -10.19 -9.06
CA ILE A 96 7.03 -10.98 -10.25
C ILE A 96 5.70 -11.72 -10.06
N VAL A 97 5.51 -12.37 -8.91
CA VAL A 97 4.24 -13.04 -8.58
C VAL A 97 3.09 -12.03 -8.64
N ARG A 98 3.29 -10.81 -8.12
CA ARG A 98 2.28 -9.74 -8.17
C ARG A 98 1.97 -9.30 -9.60
N LEU A 99 2.97 -9.22 -10.47
CA LEU A 99 2.78 -8.93 -11.90
C LEU A 99 1.97 -10.05 -12.58
N VAL A 100 2.29 -11.31 -12.32
CA VAL A 100 1.53 -12.45 -12.83
C VAL A 100 0.07 -12.38 -12.35
N LEU A 101 -0.15 -12.18 -11.05
CA LEU A 101 -1.49 -12.02 -10.49
C LEU A 101 -2.23 -10.83 -11.09
N SER A 102 -1.56 -9.72 -11.41
CA SER A 102 -2.20 -8.56 -12.03
C SER A 102 -2.80 -8.85 -13.40
N ILE A 103 -2.22 -9.80 -14.14
CA ILE A 103 -2.71 -10.21 -15.47
C ILE A 103 -3.89 -11.17 -15.32
N PHE A 104 -3.72 -12.22 -14.51
CA PHE A 104 -4.67 -13.32 -14.45
C PHE A 104 -5.84 -13.07 -13.49
N ILE A 105 -5.60 -12.30 -12.42
CA ILE A 105 -6.55 -12.14 -11.32
C ILE A 105 -6.51 -10.68 -10.79
N PRO A 106 -6.88 -9.69 -11.63
CA PRO A 106 -6.74 -8.28 -11.30
C PRO A 106 -7.52 -7.86 -10.06
N PHE A 107 -8.67 -8.50 -9.79
CA PHE A 107 -9.53 -8.15 -8.65
C PHE A 107 -8.84 -8.30 -7.29
N ILE A 108 -7.81 -9.16 -7.16
CA ILE A 108 -7.04 -9.31 -5.92
C ILE A 108 -6.29 -8.02 -5.59
N LEU A 109 -5.71 -7.36 -6.59
CA LEU A 109 -5.00 -6.10 -6.36
C LEU A 109 -5.97 -4.96 -6.04
N PHE A 110 -7.15 -4.97 -6.66
CA PHE A 110 -8.22 -4.03 -6.33
C PHE A 110 -8.80 -4.27 -4.93
N ALA A 111 -8.92 -5.52 -4.48
CA ALA A 111 -9.28 -5.88 -3.10
C ALA A 111 -8.26 -5.32 -2.10
N GLU A 112 -6.97 -5.51 -2.35
CA GLU A 112 -5.90 -4.98 -1.49
C GLU A 112 -5.95 -3.45 -1.41
N LEU A 113 -6.14 -2.78 -2.54
CA LEU A 113 -6.33 -1.33 -2.59
C LEU A 113 -7.58 -0.88 -1.83
N GLY A 114 -8.70 -1.59 -1.98
CA GLY A 114 -9.92 -1.32 -1.24
C GLY A 114 -9.68 -1.38 0.26
N LEU A 115 -9.04 -2.44 0.73
CA LEU A 115 -8.71 -2.63 2.14
C LEU A 115 -7.81 -1.50 2.69
N LEU A 116 -6.77 -1.14 1.94
CA LEU A 116 -5.87 -0.02 2.25
C LEU A 116 -6.64 1.31 2.31
N ALA A 117 -7.48 1.58 1.32
CA ALA A 117 -8.28 2.79 1.24
C ALA A 117 -9.27 2.90 2.41
N GLY A 118 -9.96 1.81 2.75
CA GLY A 118 -10.89 1.78 3.89
C GLY A 118 -10.21 2.04 5.23
N HIS A 119 -9.07 1.39 5.48
CA HIS A 119 -8.27 1.63 6.69
C HIS A 119 -7.73 3.06 6.74
N ALA A 120 -7.23 3.59 5.62
CA ALA A 120 -6.73 4.96 5.53
C ALA A 120 -7.85 5.97 5.79
N PHE A 121 -9.03 5.76 5.21
CA PHE A 121 -10.21 6.59 5.43
C PHE A 121 -10.58 6.64 6.91
N HIS A 122 -10.73 5.48 7.57
CA HIS A 122 -11.02 5.43 9.01
C HIS A 122 -9.96 6.17 9.84
N SER A 123 -8.67 5.99 9.51
CA SER A 123 -7.56 6.63 10.23
C SER A 123 -7.61 8.15 10.11
N ILE A 124 -7.90 8.66 8.90
CA ILE A 124 -8.03 10.09 8.65
C ILE A 124 -9.25 10.66 9.37
N THR A 125 -10.41 10.02 9.27
CA THR A 125 -11.63 10.47 9.96
C THR A 125 -11.42 10.57 11.46
N LYS A 126 -10.77 9.56 12.07
CA LYS A 126 -10.43 9.58 13.50
C LYS A 126 -9.52 10.75 13.88
N LEU A 127 -8.53 11.08 13.03
CA LEU A 127 -7.62 12.20 13.26
C LEU A 127 -8.38 13.54 13.28
N TYR A 128 -9.30 13.74 12.35
CA TYR A 128 -10.14 14.96 12.32
C TYR A 128 -11.06 15.04 13.54
N SER A 129 -11.72 13.94 13.93
CA SER A 129 -12.59 13.93 15.12
C SER A 129 -11.84 14.16 16.43
N TYR A 130 -10.53 13.88 16.49
CA TYR A 130 -9.70 14.17 17.66
C TYR A 130 -9.31 15.66 17.72
N ASN A 131 -8.85 16.22 16.60
CA ASN A 131 -8.44 17.64 16.53
C ASN A 131 -9.60 18.61 16.81
N ASP A 132 -10.82 18.23 16.46
CA ASP A 132 -12.03 19.02 16.71
C ASP A 132 -12.30 19.14 18.22
N LYS A 133 -12.21 18.02 18.96
CA LYS A 133 -12.38 17.99 20.43
C LYS A 133 -11.30 18.77 21.17
N ASP A 134 -10.05 18.67 20.73
CA ASP A 134 -8.93 19.46 21.30
C ASP A 134 -9.08 20.97 21.05
N THR A 135 -9.90 21.38 20.06
CA THR A 135 -10.20 22.78 19.76
C THR A 135 -11.38 23.28 20.60
N GLU A 136 -12.40 22.45 20.81
CA GLU A 136 -13.54 22.77 21.69
C GLU A 136 -13.14 22.81 23.18
N GLU A 137 -12.25 21.94 23.67
CA GLU A 137 -11.76 22.00 25.07
C GLU A 137 -10.87 23.22 25.37
N LYS A 138 -10.42 23.96 24.34
CA LYS A 138 -9.58 25.16 24.49
C LYS A 138 -10.36 26.48 24.36
N LEU A 139 -11.66 26.41 24.11
CA LEU A 139 -12.58 27.55 24.06
C LEU A 139 -13.38 27.65 25.36
#